data_AF-A0A7V7MYS0-F1
#
_entry.id   AF-A0A7V7MYS0-F1
#
_cell.length_a   1.000
_cell.length_b   1.000
_cell.length_c   1.000
_cell.angle_alpha   90.00
_cell.angle_beta   90.00
_cell.angle_gamma   90.00
#
_symmetry.space_group_name_H-M   'P 1'
#
loop_
_entity.id
_entity.type
_entity.pdbx_description
1 polymer ?
#
loop_
_entity_poly.entity_id
_entity_poly.type
_entity_poly.pdbx_seq_one_letter_code
_entity_poly.pdbx_strand_id
1 'polypeptide(L)'
;MSHTIHFYDDLIPTVLSGDKTITIRSQTGRRYQPGMRLEVLRHSDGERVAEIEVVDVKNIHFQDLNDSHAVQEHMKLAELRELIQQIYPDI
;
A
#
# COMPACT_ATOMS: atom_id res chain seq x y z
N MET A 1 -1.33 17.10 -12.93
CA MET A 1 -0.23 16.27 -12.41
C MET A 1 -0.81 14.91 -12.07
N SER A 2 -0.26 13.83 -12.61
CA SER A 2 -0.68 12.46 -12.27
C SER A 2 -0.16 12.10 -10.88
N HIS A 3 -1.04 11.53 -10.06
CA HIS A 3 -0.65 10.96 -8.77
C HIS A 3 -0.28 9.49 -9.02
N THR A 4 0.82 9.04 -8.41
CA THR A 4 1.36 7.69 -8.62
C THR A 4 1.51 6.98 -7.28
N ILE A 5 1.38 5.66 -7.33
CA ILE A 5 1.65 4.76 -6.21
C ILE A 5 2.47 3.58 -6.72
N HIS A 6 3.49 3.19 -5.96
CA HIS A 6 4.34 2.05 -6.29
C HIS A 6 3.97 0.83 -5.46
N PHE A 7 4.02 -0.35 -6.09
CA PHE A 7 3.89 -1.64 -5.44
C PHE A 7 5.02 -2.58 -5.86
N TYR A 8 5.45 -3.43 -4.94
CA TYR A 8 6.38 -4.50 -5.24
C TYR A 8 5.80 -5.45 -6.29
N ASP A 9 6.69 -5.97 -7.11
CA ASP A 9 6.38 -6.82 -8.28
C ASP A 9 5.45 -7.98 -7.92
N ASP A 10 5.71 -8.65 -6.79
CA ASP A 10 4.92 -9.79 -6.31
C ASP A 10 3.48 -9.43 -5.92
N LEU A 11 3.21 -8.15 -5.63
CA LEU A 11 1.88 -7.64 -5.30
C LEU A 11 1.11 -7.14 -6.53
N ILE A 12 1.77 -6.96 -7.68
CA ILE A 12 1.09 -6.48 -8.89
C ILE A 12 -0.04 -7.43 -9.32
N PRO A 13 0.13 -8.76 -9.34
CA PRO A 13 -0.97 -9.66 -9.68
C PRO A 13 -2.19 -9.51 -8.77
N THR A 14 -2.00 -9.26 -7.46
CA THR A 14 -3.11 -9.12 -6.50
C THR A 14 -3.80 -7.76 -6.58
N VAL A 15 -3.07 -6.71 -6.98
CA VAL A 15 -3.67 -5.41 -7.34
C VAL A 15 -4.51 -5.53 -8.61
N LEU A 16 -4.01 -6.25 -9.62
CA LEU A 16 -4.72 -6.43 -10.90
C LEU A 16 -5.95 -7.34 -10.78
N SER A 17 -5.91 -8.38 -9.93
CA SER A 17 -7.06 -9.25 -9.66
C SER A 17 -8.12 -8.59 -8.78
N GLY A 18 -7.76 -7.54 -8.04
CA GLY A 18 -8.62 -6.90 -7.05
C GLY A 18 -8.66 -7.58 -5.69
N ASP A 19 -7.84 -8.62 -5.47
CA ASP A 19 -7.72 -9.30 -4.17
C ASP A 19 -7.13 -8.36 -3.11
N LYS A 20 -6.18 -7.52 -3.52
CA LYS A 20 -5.59 -6.50 -2.67
C LYS A 20 -6.42 -5.22 -2.71
N THR A 21 -7.18 -4.97 -1.65
CA THR A 21 -8.09 -3.81 -1.55
C THR A 21 -7.58 -2.67 -0.66
N ILE A 22 -6.55 -2.90 0.16
CA ILE A 22 -5.94 -1.87 1.00
C ILE A 22 -4.43 -1.77 0.79
N THR A 23 -3.87 -0.64 1.21
CA THR A 23 -2.43 -0.40 1.26
C THR A 23 -2.08 0.49 2.44
N ILE A 24 -1.09 0.09 3.24
CA ILE A 24 -0.58 0.85 4.37
C ILE A 24 0.61 1.70 3.93
N ARG A 25 0.60 2.98 4.31
CA ARG A 25 1.62 3.97 3.96
C ARG A 25 1.92 4.87 5.15
N SER A 26 3.18 5.28 5.31
CA SER A 26 3.54 6.27 6.32
C SER A 26 2.89 7.63 6.03
N GLN A 27 2.48 8.32 7.10
CA GLN A 27 1.90 9.66 7.04
C GLN A 27 2.89 10.74 6.56
N THR A 28 4.21 10.49 6.69
CA THR A 28 5.25 11.43 6.26
C THR A 28 5.44 11.51 4.75
N GLY A 29 4.87 10.54 4.01
CA GLY A 29 4.93 10.50 2.55
C GLY A 29 3.88 11.38 1.86
N ARG A 30 3.49 10.97 0.65
CA ARG A 30 2.37 11.59 -0.08
C ARG A 30 1.08 11.44 0.70
N ARG A 31 0.34 12.55 0.86
CA ARG A 31 -1.02 12.52 1.43
C ARG A 31 -2.01 12.13 0.35
N TYR A 32 -2.61 10.95 0.51
CA TYR A 32 -3.73 10.50 -0.30
C TYR A 32 -5.05 11.01 0.29
N GLN A 33 -6.03 11.23 -0.56
CA GLN A 33 -7.37 11.68 -0.21
C GLN A 33 -8.40 10.86 -0.98
N PRO A 34 -9.59 10.62 -0.40
CA PRO A 34 -10.70 9.99 -1.12
C PRO A 34 -11.01 10.72 -2.44
N GLY A 35 -11.32 9.96 -3.50
CA GLY A 35 -11.58 10.44 -4.86
C GLY A 35 -10.32 10.71 -5.69
N MET A 36 -9.12 10.54 -5.14
CA MET A 36 -7.89 10.62 -5.93
C MET A 36 -7.74 9.40 -6.84
N ARG A 37 -7.47 9.64 -8.11
CA ARG A 37 -7.03 8.60 -9.06
C ARG A 37 -5.52 8.51 -9.09
N LEU A 38 -5.00 7.29 -8.93
CA LEU A 38 -3.59 6.99 -8.84
C LEU A 38 -3.19 6.04 -9.98
N GLU A 39 -2.09 6.35 -10.65
CA GLU A 39 -1.41 5.41 -11.53
C GLU A 39 -0.60 4.43 -10.68
N VAL A 40 -0.86 3.14 -10.87
CA VAL A 40 -0.14 2.06 -10.23
C VAL A 40 1.11 1.78 -11.04
N LEU A 41 2.28 1.98 -10.43
CA LEU A 41 3.58 1.73 -11.02
C LEU A 41 4.24 0.51 -10.35
N ARG A 42 4.89 -0.34 -11.14
CA ARG A 42 5.74 -1.41 -10.62
C ARG A 42 6.98 -0.82 -9.95
N HIS A 43 7.38 -1.34 -8.79
CA HIS A 43 8.49 -0.80 -8.02
C HIS A 43 9.85 -1.00 -8.71
N SER A 44 10.07 -2.12 -9.39
CA SER A 44 11.36 -2.47 -10.00
C SER A 44 11.76 -1.60 -11.20
N ASP A 45 10.81 -1.26 -12.07
CA ASP A 45 11.08 -0.59 -13.36
C ASP A 45 10.23 0.68 -13.59
N GLY A 46 9.24 0.95 -12.74
CA GLY A 46 8.34 2.10 -12.88
C GLY A 46 7.28 1.95 -13.96
N GLU A 47 7.09 0.75 -14.52
CA GLU A 47 6.06 0.48 -15.54
C GLU A 47 4.66 0.76 -14.97
N ARG A 48 3.83 1.51 -15.70
CA ARG A 48 2.42 1.73 -15.36
C ARG A 48 1.61 0.47 -15.69
N VAL A 49 1.03 -0.14 -14.66
CA VAL A 49 0.28 -1.39 -14.78
C VAL A 49 -1.24 -1.23 -14.62
N ALA A 50 -1.69 -0.21 -13.87
CA ALA A 50 -3.12 0.02 -13.63
C ALA A 50 -3.42 1.48 -13.24
N GLU A 51 -4.71 1.78 -13.09
CA GLU A 51 -5.21 2.99 -12.43
C GLU A 51 -6.20 2.56 -11.33
N ILE A 52 -6.10 3.18 -10.16
CA ILE A 52 -6.98 2.92 -9.02
C ILE A 52 -7.55 4.22 -8.48
N GLU A 53 -8.67 4.13 -7.76
CA GLU A 53 -9.25 5.24 -7.02
C GLU A 53 -9.12 5.00 -5.51
N VAL A 54 -8.72 6.04 -4.78
CA VAL A 54 -8.71 6.02 -3.33
C VAL A 54 -10.14 6.21 -2.84
N VAL A 55 -10.72 5.17 -2.25
CA VAL A 55 -12.10 5.21 -1.74
C VAL A 55 -12.19 5.79 -0.32
N ASP A 56 -11.21 5.53 0.53
CA ASP A 56 -11.17 5.97 1.92
C ASP A 56 -9.72 6.03 2.43
N VAL A 57 -9.46 6.82 3.47
CA VAL A 57 -8.16 6.91 4.14
C VAL A 57 -8.37 6.89 5.64
N LYS A 58 -7.79 5.88 6.31
CA LYS A 58 -7.86 5.72 7.76
C LYS A 58 -6.48 5.76 8.37
N ASN A 59 -6.33 6.52 9.46
CA ASN A 59 -5.13 6.49 10.27
C ASN A 59 -5.16 5.27 11.19
N ILE A 60 -4.02 4.62 11.33
CA ILE A 60 -3.81 3.50 12.24
C ILE A 60 -2.45 3.67 12.91
N HIS A 61 -2.38 3.43 14.22
CA HIS A 61 -1.09 3.37 14.89
C HIS A 61 -0.41 2.04 14.60
N PHE A 62 0.91 2.04 14.46
CA PHE A 62 1.68 0.83 14.19
C PHE A 62 1.39 -0.30 15.20
N GLN A 63 1.22 0.03 16.47
CA GLN A 63 0.86 -0.92 17.53
C GLN A 63 -0.52 -1.59 17.31
N ASP A 64 -1.45 -0.95 16.60
CA ASP A 64 -2.82 -1.44 16.40
C ASP A 64 -2.96 -2.36 15.18
N LEU A 65 -1.87 -2.61 14.44
CA LEU A 65 -1.87 -3.59 13.34
C LEU A 65 -2.21 -5.00 13.85
N ASN A 66 -3.02 -5.72 13.09
CA ASN A 66 -3.53 -7.04 13.48
C ASN A 66 -3.61 -7.95 12.25
N ASP A 67 -3.96 -9.22 12.45
CA ASP A 67 -4.00 -10.22 11.38
C ASP A 67 -4.95 -9.85 10.23
N SER A 68 -6.05 -9.16 10.51
CA SER A 68 -6.96 -8.70 9.46
C SER A 68 -6.27 -7.71 8.51
N HIS A 69 -5.45 -6.80 9.03
CA HIS A 69 -4.67 -5.88 8.20
C HIS A 69 -3.63 -6.64 7.38
N ALA A 70 -2.95 -7.61 7.99
CA ALA A 70 -1.91 -8.39 7.32
C ALA A 70 -2.45 -9.26 6.18
N VAL A 71 -3.59 -9.95 6.39
CA VAL A 71 -4.23 -10.76 5.34
C VAL A 71 -4.59 -9.91 4.12
N GLN A 72 -5.11 -8.69 4.32
CA GLN A 72 -5.43 -7.80 3.20
C GLN A 72 -4.17 -7.20 2.52
N GLU A 73 -3.04 -7.19 3.22
CA GLU A 73 -1.72 -6.91 2.66
C GLU A 73 -1.09 -8.15 1.99
N HIS A 74 -1.76 -9.32 2.01
CA HIS A 74 -1.24 -10.61 1.55
C HIS A 74 0.01 -11.07 2.32
N MET A 75 0.08 -10.80 3.62
CA MET A 75 1.22 -11.13 4.49
C MET A 75 0.76 -11.68 5.85
N LYS A 76 1.67 -12.29 6.62
CA LYS A 76 1.44 -12.54 8.05
C LYS A 76 1.69 -11.27 8.86
N LEU A 77 1.09 -11.15 10.04
CA LEU A 77 1.24 -9.95 10.87
C LEU A 77 2.70 -9.67 11.26
N ALA A 78 3.48 -10.70 11.58
CA ALA A 78 4.91 -10.54 11.88
C ALA A 78 5.69 -9.98 10.69
N GLU A 79 5.50 -10.58 9.50
CA GLU A 79 6.14 -10.14 8.24
C GLU A 79 5.75 -8.70 7.89
N LEU A 80 4.47 -8.35 8.03
CA LEU A 80 3.99 -6.98 7.78
C LEU A 80 4.66 -5.98 8.73
N ARG A 81 4.73 -6.30 10.03
CA ARG A 81 5.33 -5.41 11.03
C ARG A 81 6.83 -5.22 10.79
N GLU A 82 7.54 -6.30 10.49
CA GLU A 82 8.97 -6.25 10.15
C GLU A 82 9.21 -5.40 8.90
N LEU A 83 8.43 -5.63 7.83
CA LEU A 83 8.54 -4.86 6.59
C LEU A 83 8.28 -3.36 6.82
N ILE A 84 7.25 -3.02 7.60
CA ILE A 84 6.92 -1.63 7.92
C ILE A 84 8.08 -0.96 8.69
N GLN A 85 8.69 -1.64 9.66
CA GLN A 85 9.85 -1.11 10.40
C GLN A 85 11.11 -0.99 9.53
N GLN A 86 11.28 -1.88 8.54
CA GLN A 86 12.39 -1.80 7.58
C GLN A 86 12.25 -0.60 6.64
N ILE A 87 11.04 -0.34 6.14
CA ILE A 87 10.76 0.76 5.20
C ILE A 87 10.72 2.10 5.93
N TYR A 88 10.22 2.11 7.16
CA TYR A 88 10.10 3.29 8.01
C TYR A 88 10.84 3.02 9.33
N PRO A 89 12.12 3.40 9.46
CA PRO A 89 12.87 3.11 10.67
C PRO A 89 12.45 3.97 11.88
N ASP A 90 11.81 5.12 11.64
CA ASP A 90 11.54 6.16 12.64
C ASP A 90 10.10 6.17 13.19
N ILE A 91 9.31 5.11 12.93
CA ILE A 91 7.92 4.95 13.44
C ILE A 91 7.86 4.19 14.76
#